data_AF-A0AA51GW89-F1
#
_entry.id   AF-A0AA51GW89-F1
#
_cell.length_a   1.000
_cell.length_b   1.000
_cell.length_c   1.000
_cell.angle_alpha   90.00
_cell.angle_beta   90.00
_cell.angle_gamma   90.00
#
_symmetry.space_group_name_H-M   'P 1'
#
loop_
_entity.id
_entity.type
_entity.pdbx_description
1 polymer ?
#
loop_
_entity_poly.entity_id
_entity_poly.type
_entity_poly.pdbx_seq_one_letter_code
_entity_poly.pdbx_strand_id
1 'polypeptide(L)'
;MKEHRERNFRILEFKENKFDIIGDVHGCYDELMELIVALGYEKRGHAYFHPKGRRLISVGDVADKGPKNILALDFWMDQVAYGGAFWVHGNHCNKLYRYLSGNKVRISHGLENTVGELGELTKEERLAFRNRYMSCYESQCYYLLLDKKRLAVVHGGLREESMGRFSNKIRAVCLYGETTGVFEESGKPERLDWAAEYRGKPFVVYGHTLVEEAKIINNTVDIDQGCVYGGYLTALRYPEREFVQVRGKKYMEYLGGGKVPE
;
A
#
# COMPACT_ATOMS: atom_id res chain seq x y z
N MET A 1 0.32 17.16 28.07
CA MET A 1 1.14 17.66 26.94
C MET A 1 0.95 16.71 25.77
N LYS A 2 0.37 17.17 24.66
CA LYS A 2 0.13 16.36 23.46
C LYS A 2 1.40 16.33 22.62
N GLU A 3 2.16 15.25 22.71
CA GLU A 3 3.29 15.00 21.82
C GLU A 3 2.73 14.51 20.47
N HIS A 4 2.31 15.44 19.60
CA HIS A 4 2.00 15.13 18.21
C HIS A 4 3.33 14.93 17.48
N ARG A 5 3.97 13.77 17.69
CA ARG A 5 5.09 13.34 16.85
C ARG A 5 4.51 13.01 15.48
N GLU A 6 4.43 14.02 14.62
CA GLU A 6 4.11 13.88 13.21
C GLU A 6 5.13 12.96 12.52
N ARG A 7 4.91 11.64 12.59
CA ARG A 7 5.71 10.63 11.89
C ARG A 7 5.24 10.53 10.44
N ASN A 8 5.24 11.67 9.74
CA ASN A 8 4.76 11.75 8.37
C ASN A 8 5.60 10.90 7.39
N PHE A 9 6.88 10.69 7.71
CA PHE A 9 7.75 9.72 7.05
C PHE A 9 8.69 9.09 8.07
N ARG A 10 9.36 8.00 7.70
CA ARG A 10 10.36 7.34 8.55
C ARG A 10 11.63 7.03 7.80
N ILE A 11 12.75 7.14 8.50
CA ILE A 11 14.05 6.63 8.05
C ILE A 11 14.36 5.44 8.96
N LEU A 12 14.46 4.25 8.39
CA LEU A 12 14.65 3.01 9.14
C LEU A 12 15.86 2.24 8.60
N GLU A 13 16.62 1.65 9.50
CA GLU A 13 17.79 0.83 9.17
C GLU A 13 17.69 -0.52 9.88
N PHE A 14 17.99 -1.58 9.14
CA PHE A 14 18.03 -2.93 9.65
C PHE A 14 19.38 -3.57 9.30
N LYS A 15 19.80 -4.54 10.13
CA LYS A 15 21.09 -5.22 9.95
C LYS A 15 21.26 -5.82 8.55
N GLU A 16 20.20 -6.45 8.02
CA GLU A 16 20.25 -7.15 6.73
C GLU A 16 19.60 -6.36 5.59
N ASN A 17 18.78 -5.34 5.89
CA ASN A 17 17.99 -4.55 4.91
C ASN A 17 17.36 -5.40 3.77
N LYS A 18 16.74 -6.53 4.14
CA LYS A 18 16.01 -7.41 3.21
C LYS A 18 14.51 -7.23 3.38
N PHE A 19 13.84 -6.86 2.30
CA PHE A 19 12.41 -6.54 2.30
C PHE A 19 11.68 -7.31 1.21
N ASP A 20 10.42 -7.63 1.45
CA ASP A 20 9.47 -8.04 0.42
C ASP A 20 8.35 -6.99 0.42
N ILE A 21 8.32 -6.17 -0.63
CA ILE A 21 7.44 -5.00 -0.76
C ILE A 21 6.26 -5.40 -1.62
N ILE A 22 5.04 -5.36 -1.08
CA ILE A 22 3.81 -5.87 -1.69
C ILE A 22 2.95 -4.71 -2.18
N GLY A 23 2.46 -4.85 -3.43
CA GLY A 23 1.55 -3.94 -4.10
C GLY A 23 0.15 -3.83 -3.47
N ASP A 24 -0.75 -3.15 -4.16
CA ASP A 24 -2.12 -2.90 -3.73
C ASP A 24 -2.91 -4.22 -3.60
N VAL A 25 -3.29 -4.57 -2.36
CA VAL A 25 -3.99 -5.84 -2.05
C VAL A 25 -5.48 -5.73 -2.31
N HIS A 26 -6.10 -4.60 -1.96
CA HIS A 26 -7.52 -4.35 -2.13
C HIS A 26 -8.43 -5.52 -1.74
N GLY A 27 -8.27 -6.09 -0.56
CA GLY A 27 -9.12 -7.17 -0.04
C GLY A 27 -8.94 -8.53 -0.73
N CYS A 28 -7.94 -8.70 -1.60
CA CYS A 28 -7.55 -9.99 -2.19
C CYS A 28 -6.75 -10.83 -1.18
N TYR A 29 -7.42 -11.21 -0.08
CA TYR A 29 -6.79 -11.89 1.05
C TYR A 29 -6.22 -13.26 0.66
N ASP A 30 -6.93 -14.02 -0.17
CA ASP A 30 -6.47 -15.36 -0.56
C ASP A 30 -5.17 -15.26 -1.36
N GLU A 31 -5.10 -14.34 -2.32
CA GLU A 31 -3.91 -14.05 -3.11
C GLU A 31 -2.77 -13.48 -2.27
N LEU A 32 -3.08 -12.63 -1.27
CA LEU A 32 -2.10 -12.20 -0.29
C LEU A 32 -1.51 -13.41 0.44
N MET A 33 -2.34 -14.33 0.91
CA MET A 33 -1.86 -15.51 1.63
C MET A 33 -1.02 -16.44 0.74
N GLU A 34 -1.44 -16.66 -0.51
CA GLU A 34 -0.66 -17.40 -1.51
C GLU A 34 0.71 -16.73 -1.74
N LEU A 35 0.75 -15.40 -1.84
CA LEU A 35 2.00 -14.65 -2.04
C LEU A 35 2.92 -14.74 -0.82
N ILE A 36 2.37 -14.66 0.39
CA ILE A 36 3.12 -14.82 1.64
C ILE A 36 3.78 -16.21 1.72
N VAL A 37 3.07 -17.26 1.31
CA VAL A 37 3.61 -18.62 1.21
C VAL A 37 4.69 -18.70 0.13
N ALA A 38 4.45 -18.15 -1.07
CA ALA A 38 5.42 -18.14 -2.17
C ALA A 38 6.70 -17.39 -1.82
N LEU A 39 6.61 -16.33 -1.01
CA LEU A 39 7.74 -15.58 -0.48
C LEU A 39 8.52 -16.34 0.61
N GLY A 40 7.97 -17.45 1.14
CA GLY A 40 8.63 -18.30 2.13
C GLY A 40 8.45 -17.82 3.58
N TYR A 41 7.38 -17.10 3.88
CA TYR A 41 7.04 -16.72 5.25
C TYR A 41 6.29 -17.85 5.98
N GLU A 42 6.62 -18.04 7.25
CA GLU A 42 6.06 -19.06 8.13
C GLU A 42 5.18 -18.43 9.20
N LYS A 43 4.00 -19.00 9.46
CA LYS A 43 3.13 -18.55 10.54
C LYS A 43 3.73 -18.89 11.91
N ARG A 44 3.79 -17.92 12.81
CA ARG A 44 4.14 -18.08 14.24
C ARG A 44 3.18 -17.23 15.07
N GLY A 45 2.28 -17.91 15.79
CA GLY A 45 1.18 -17.25 16.48
C GLY A 45 0.25 -16.55 15.49
N HIS A 46 0.05 -15.25 15.67
CA HIS A 46 -0.83 -14.43 14.81
C HIS A 46 -0.10 -13.75 13.65
N ALA A 47 1.24 -13.86 13.58
CA ALA A 47 2.04 -13.21 12.55
C ALA A 47 2.86 -14.20 11.71
N TYR A 48 3.41 -13.70 10.62
CA TYR A 48 4.22 -14.42 9.64
C TYR A 48 5.67 -13.91 9.67
N PHE A 49 6.63 -14.83 9.63
CA PHE A 49 8.06 -14.56 9.77
C PHE A 49 8.84 -15.27 8.68
N HIS A 50 9.80 -14.56 8.08
CA HIS A 50 10.69 -15.19 7.13
C HIS A 50 11.93 -15.75 7.85
N PRO A 51 12.32 -17.03 7.64
CA PRO A 51 13.45 -17.65 8.36
C PRO A 51 14.79 -16.96 8.09
N LYS A 52 14.92 -16.30 6.92
CA LYS A 52 16.08 -15.44 6.57
C LYS A 52 16.00 -14.00 7.10
N GLY A 53 15.06 -13.68 7.99
CA GLY A 53 14.93 -12.36 8.61
C GLY A 53 14.44 -11.23 7.68
N ARG A 54 13.74 -11.58 6.59
CA ARG A 54 13.11 -10.60 5.69
C ARG A 54 11.89 -9.95 6.34
N ARG A 55 11.57 -8.74 5.90
CA ARG A 55 10.46 -7.93 6.42
C ARG A 55 9.46 -7.57 5.33
N LEU A 56 8.18 -7.66 5.66
CA LEU A 56 7.09 -7.26 4.76
C LEU A 56 6.91 -5.74 4.78
N ILE A 57 6.65 -5.16 3.62
CA ILE A 57 6.24 -3.76 3.48
C ILE A 57 5.04 -3.68 2.53
N SER A 58 3.94 -3.06 2.94
CA SER A 58 2.83 -2.74 2.03
C SER A 58 3.04 -1.35 1.41
N VAL A 59 2.81 -1.21 0.11
CA VAL A 59 2.73 0.10 -0.56
C VAL A 59 1.42 0.85 -0.29
N GLY A 60 0.48 0.26 0.47
CA GLY A 60 -0.81 0.84 0.77
C GLY A 60 -1.98 0.05 0.19
N ASP A 61 -3.15 0.66 0.23
CA ASP A 61 -4.40 0.20 -0.39
C ASP A 61 -4.72 -1.29 -0.18
N VAL A 62 -4.75 -1.65 1.11
CA VAL A 62 -5.02 -3.02 1.57
C VAL A 62 -6.48 -3.46 1.37
N ALA A 63 -7.43 -2.53 1.33
CA ALA A 63 -8.87 -2.80 1.42
C ALA A 63 -9.70 -2.05 0.35
N ASP A 64 -11.02 -2.05 0.50
CA ASP A 64 -12.08 -1.50 -0.33
C ASP A 64 -12.60 -2.42 -1.44
N LYS A 65 -11.82 -2.89 -2.40
CA LYS A 65 -12.47 -3.44 -3.62
C LYS A 65 -12.85 -4.92 -3.53
N GLY A 66 -11.95 -5.77 -3.04
CA GLY A 66 -12.08 -7.23 -3.04
C GLY A 66 -13.06 -7.76 -1.99
N PRO A 67 -13.13 -9.10 -1.84
CA PRO A 67 -14.17 -9.75 -1.03
C PRO A 67 -13.81 -9.98 0.44
N LYS A 68 -12.55 -9.77 0.84
CA LYS A 68 -12.03 -10.12 2.18
C LYS A 68 -11.21 -8.98 2.79
N ASN A 69 -11.81 -7.80 2.88
CA ASN A 69 -11.15 -6.56 3.31
C ASN A 69 -10.72 -6.59 4.77
N ILE A 70 -11.60 -7.03 5.68
CA ILE A 70 -11.31 -7.11 7.12
C ILE A 70 -10.16 -8.09 7.38
N LEU A 71 -10.16 -9.26 6.72
CA LEU A 71 -9.09 -10.26 6.86
C LEU A 71 -7.73 -9.73 6.34
N ALA A 72 -7.73 -9.02 5.20
CA ALA A 72 -6.51 -8.40 4.69
C ALA A 72 -5.98 -7.30 5.63
N LEU A 73 -6.86 -6.50 6.22
CA LEU A 73 -6.49 -5.49 7.21
C LEU A 73 -5.98 -6.12 8.51
N ASP A 74 -6.65 -7.15 9.01
CA ASP A 74 -6.23 -7.89 10.20
C ASP A 74 -4.84 -8.48 10.04
N PHE A 75 -4.54 -9.06 8.87
CA PHE A 75 -3.19 -9.55 8.55
C PHE A 75 -2.15 -8.45 8.73
N TRP A 76 -2.32 -7.30 8.05
CA TRP A 76 -1.32 -6.23 8.14
C TRP A 76 -1.22 -5.61 9.53
N MET A 77 -2.35 -5.48 10.25
CA MET A 77 -2.35 -5.01 11.64
C MET A 77 -1.57 -5.95 12.55
N ASP A 78 -1.73 -7.26 12.40
CA ASP A 78 -0.96 -8.24 13.16
C ASP A 78 0.53 -8.15 12.78
N GLN A 79 0.88 -8.16 11.49
CA GLN A 79 2.28 -8.04 11.05
C GLN A 79 2.98 -6.79 11.60
N VAL A 80 2.28 -5.66 11.69
CA VAL A 80 2.77 -4.41 12.28
C VAL A 80 2.91 -4.53 13.80
N ALA A 81 1.89 -5.07 14.49
CA ALA A 81 1.89 -5.20 15.95
C ALA A 81 3.04 -6.08 16.48
N TYR A 82 3.43 -7.11 15.72
CA TYR A 82 4.57 -7.97 16.04
C TYR A 82 5.93 -7.37 15.65
N GLY A 83 5.98 -6.12 15.15
CA GLY A 83 7.21 -5.35 14.89
C GLY A 83 8.02 -5.81 13.68
N GLY A 84 7.44 -6.68 12.84
CA GLY A 84 8.08 -7.26 11.67
C GLY A 84 7.90 -6.45 10.38
N ALA A 85 6.73 -5.82 10.24
CA ALA A 85 6.30 -5.22 8.98
C ALA A 85 6.01 -3.72 9.05
N PHE A 86 5.94 -3.10 7.87
CA PHE A 86 5.57 -1.70 7.68
C PHE A 86 4.50 -1.55 6.62
N TRP A 87 3.79 -0.43 6.68
CA TRP A 87 2.73 -0.09 5.75
C TRP A 87 2.80 1.42 5.50
N VAL A 88 2.82 1.83 4.22
CA VAL A 88 2.70 3.25 3.86
C VAL A 88 1.25 3.62 3.52
N HIS A 89 0.83 4.84 3.84
CA HIS A 89 -0.54 5.26 3.59
C HIS A 89 -0.86 5.33 2.10
N GLY A 90 -1.89 4.58 1.67
CA GLY A 90 -2.55 4.77 0.39
C GLY A 90 -3.85 5.59 0.49
N ASN A 91 -4.41 5.99 -0.65
CA ASN A 91 -5.60 6.84 -0.66
C ASN A 91 -6.85 6.13 -0.13
N HIS A 92 -7.01 4.84 -0.41
CA HIS A 92 -8.12 4.05 0.14
C HIS A 92 -7.97 3.89 1.66
N CYS A 93 -6.75 3.63 2.14
CA CYS A 93 -6.46 3.59 3.59
C CYS A 93 -6.82 4.90 4.28
N ASN A 94 -6.44 6.03 3.70
CA ASN A 94 -6.76 7.36 4.24
C ASN A 94 -8.27 7.66 4.20
N LYS A 95 -8.99 7.19 3.17
CA LYS A 95 -10.45 7.33 3.09
C LYS A 95 -11.16 6.52 4.17
N LEU A 96 -10.76 5.26 4.37
CA LEU A 96 -11.27 4.39 5.43
C LEU A 96 -10.96 4.94 6.83
N TYR A 97 -9.74 5.46 7.05
CA TYR A 97 -9.37 6.13 8.30
C TYR A 97 -10.31 7.31 8.62
N ARG A 98 -10.59 8.16 7.61
CA ARG A 98 -11.52 9.28 7.77
C ARG A 98 -12.95 8.80 8.06
N TYR A 99 -13.41 7.76 7.39
CA TYR A 99 -14.71 7.13 7.67
C TYR A 99 -14.81 6.67 9.13
N LEU A 100 -13.83 5.89 9.61
CA LEU A 100 -13.80 5.36 10.98
C LEU A 100 -13.59 6.46 12.05
N SER A 101 -13.04 7.60 11.66
CA SER A 101 -12.96 8.81 12.50
C SER A 101 -14.29 9.55 12.66
N GLY A 102 -15.34 9.14 11.94
CA GLY A 102 -16.65 9.80 11.96
C GLY A 102 -16.79 10.95 10.95
N ASN A 103 -15.84 11.12 10.02
CA ASN A 103 -15.97 12.13 8.98
C ASN A 103 -16.99 11.69 7.93
N LYS A 104 -17.75 12.65 7.39
CA LYS A 104 -18.60 12.41 6.22
C LYS A 104 -17.72 12.19 4.99
N VAL A 105 -17.66 10.95 4.52
CA VAL A 105 -16.99 10.57 3.26
C VAL A 105 -18.00 9.95 2.31
N ARG A 106 -17.79 10.11 1.00
CA ARG A 106 -18.58 9.41 -0.01
C ARG A 106 -18.22 7.93 0.00
N ILE A 107 -19.18 7.05 0.26
CA ILE A 107 -19.01 5.60 0.11
C ILE A 107 -19.02 5.30 -1.39
N SER A 108 -17.85 4.93 -1.93
CA SER A 108 -17.62 4.69 -3.35
C SER A 108 -16.25 4.07 -3.60
N HIS A 109 -16.05 3.56 -4.82
CA HIS A 109 -14.79 2.98 -5.29
C HIS A 109 -14.34 1.77 -4.45
N GLY A 110 -15.28 0.97 -3.98
CA GLY A 110 -15.03 -0.20 -3.15
C GLY A 110 -15.23 0.05 -1.66
N LEU A 111 -15.20 1.28 -1.14
CA LEU A 111 -15.41 1.50 0.29
C LEU A 111 -16.73 0.87 0.80
N GLU A 112 -17.74 0.77 -0.05
CA GLU A 112 -18.98 0.03 0.14
C GLU A 112 -18.77 -1.43 0.61
N ASN A 113 -17.79 -2.16 0.08
CA ASN A 113 -17.52 -3.54 0.45
C ASN A 113 -16.87 -3.62 1.83
N THR A 114 -15.85 -2.80 2.11
CA THR A 114 -15.26 -2.72 3.46
C THR A 114 -16.30 -2.32 4.50
N VAL A 115 -17.14 -1.33 4.20
CA VAL A 115 -18.22 -0.89 5.10
C VAL A 115 -19.28 -1.97 5.26
N GLY A 116 -19.58 -2.72 4.19
CA GLY A 116 -20.47 -3.88 4.22
C GLY A 116 -19.96 -4.95 5.19
N GLU A 117 -18.71 -5.39 5.05
CA GLU A 117 -18.08 -6.37 5.96
C GLU A 117 -18.07 -5.86 7.41
N LEU A 118 -17.78 -4.57 7.63
CA LEU A 118 -17.85 -3.98 8.98
C LEU A 118 -19.27 -4.00 9.54
N GLY A 119 -20.27 -3.88 8.66
CA GLY A 119 -21.70 -3.94 8.96
C GLY A 119 -22.14 -5.30 9.51
N GLU A 120 -21.49 -6.38 9.07
CA GLU A 120 -21.77 -7.76 9.48
C GLU A 120 -21.21 -8.10 10.87
N LEU A 121 -20.18 -7.36 11.32
CA LEU A 121 -19.63 -7.52 12.67
C LEU A 121 -20.60 -7.05 13.76
N THR A 122 -20.50 -7.69 14.93
CA THR A 122 -21.14 -7.20 16.16
C THR A 122 -20.61 -5.80 16.54
N LYS A 123 -21.33 -5.11 17.42
CA LYS A 123 -20.92 -3.76 17.87
C LYS A 123 -19.56 -3.79 18.57
N GLU A 124 -19.32 -4.81 19.36
CA GLU A 124 -18.08 -5.03 20.11
C GLU A 124 -16.90 -5.32 19.17
N GLU A 125 -17.08 -6.22 18.21
CA GLU A 125 -16.06 -6.54 17.20
C GLU A 125 -15.73 -5.33 16.32
N ARG A 126 -16.75 -4.59 15.88
CA ARG A 126 -16.56 -3.37 15.08
C ARG A 126 -15.78 -2.30 15.85
N LEU A 127 -16.07 -2.14 17.14
CA LEU A 127 -15.34 -1.20 17.99
C LEU A 127 -13.88 -1.64 18.19
N ALA A 128 -13.65 -2.94 18.42
CA ALA A 128 -12.31 -3.50 18.56
C ALA A 128 -11.49 -3.34 17.28
N PHE A 129 -12.08 -3.68 16.12
CA PHE A 129 -11.47 -3.50 14.81
C PHE A 129 -11.14 -2.03 14.56
N ARG A 130 -12.09 -1.12 14.78
CA ARG A 130 -11.86 0.32 14.63
C ARG A 130 -10.66 0.77 15.46
N ASN A 131 -10.59 0.39 16.73
CA ASN A 131 -9.48 0.81 17.58
C ASN A 131 -8.12 0.25 17.10
N ARG A 132 -8.08 -1.02 16.67
CA ARG A 132 -6.88 -1.64 16.08
C ARG A 132 -6.46 -0.92 14.80
N TYR A 133 -7.39 -0.68 13.89
CA TYR A 133 -7.11 0.00 12.61
C TYR A 133 -6.59 1.41 12.83
N MET A 134 -7.27 2.19 13.68
CA MET A 134 -6.87 3.56 13.99
C MET A 134 -5.47 3.61 14.60
N SER A 135 -5.19 2.75 15.58
CA SER A 135 -3.86 2.66 16.19
C SER A 135 -2.78 2.22 15.19
N CYS A 136 -3.07 1.22 14.36
CA CYS A 136 -2.15 0.77 13.31
C CYS A 136 -1.88 1.90 12.32
N TYR A 137 -2.91 2.53 11.76
CA TYR A 137 -2.79 3.62 10.80
C TYR A 137 -2.00 4.80 11.39
N GLU A 138 -2.34 5.28 12.59
CA GLU A 138 -1.59 6.37 13.24
C GLU A 138 -0.12 6.00 13.54
N SER A 139 0.17 4.71 13.68
CA SER A 139 1.53 4.18 13.82
C SER A 139 2.26 3.97 12.50
N GLN A 140 1.69 4.31 11.34
CA GLN A 140 2.34 4.23 10.03
C GLN A 140 2.80 5.62 9.54
N CYS A 141 3.14 5.75 8.25
CA CYS A 141 3.62 6.98 7.64
C CYS A 141 3.33 7.03 6.13
N TYR A 142 3.55 8.16 5.47
CA TYR A 142 3.27 8.33 4.03
C TYR A 142 4.37 7.77 3.12
N TYR A 143 5.62 7.71 3.61
CA TYR A 143 6.71 7.05 2.91
C TYR A 143 7.80 6.58 3.87
N LEU A 144 8.54 5.57 3.43
CA LEU A 144 9.71 5.02 4.12
C LEU A 144 10.97 5.35 3.32
N LEU A 145 12.05 5.68 4.03
CA LEU A 145 13.41 5.70 3.51
C LEU A 145 14.21 4.61 4.24
N LEU A 146 14.78 3.71 3.47
CA LEU A 146 15.39 2.47 3.92
C LEU A 146 16.79 2.32 3.33
N ASP A 147 17.57 1.44 3.92
CA ASP A 147 18.89 1.06 3.44
C ASP A 147 19.81 2.23 3.11
N LYS A 148 20.10 3.04 4.13
CA LYS A 148 20.86 4.31 4.05
C LYS A 148 20.27 5.26 3.02
N LYS A 149 18.93 5.32 2.97
CA LYS A 149 18.11 6.08 2.00
C LYS A 149 18.31 5.64 0.54
N ARG A 150 18.84 4.44 0.28
CA ARG A 150 18.93 3.89 -1.08
C ARG A 150 17.62 3.29 -1.58
N LEU A 151 16.69 3.02 -0.69
CA LEU A 151 15.36 2.52 -1.01
C LEU A 151 14.31 3.50 -0.45
N ALA A 152 13.32 3.85 -1.27
CA ALA A 152 12.12 4.54 -0.84
C ALA A 152 10.89 3.70 -1.16
N VAL A 153 9.94 3.65 -0.23
CA VAL A 153 8.62 3.01 -0.45
C VAL A 153 7.55 4.05 -0.21
N VAL A 154 6.63 4.22 -1.16
CA VAL A 154 5.55 5.21 -1.15
C VAL A 154 4.35 4.62 -1.90
N HIS A 155 3.14 5.14 -1.69
CA HIS A 155 1.97 4.66 -2.43
C HIS A 155 1.90 5.21 -3.87
N GLY A 156 1.74 6.52 -4.06
CA GLY A 156 1.52 7.12 -5.38
C GLY A 156 2.77 7.68 -6.07
N GLY A 157 3.64 8.40 -5.35
CA GLY A 157 4.86 8.93 -5.93
C GLY A 157 5.73 9.71 -4.94
N LEU A 158 7.04 9.79 -5.23
CA LEU A 158 7.99 10.53 -4.39
C LEU A 158 9.28 10.86 -5.17
N ARG A 159 9.47 12.14 -5.52
CA ARG A 159 10.72 12.63 -6.10
C ARG A 159 11.83 12.83 -5.07
N GLU A 160 13.09 12.76 -5.50
CA GLU A 160 14.28 12.82 -4.62
C GLU A 160 14.32 14.10 -3.78
N GLU A 161 13.96 15.26 -4.36
CA GLU A 161 13.93 16.56 -3.68
C GLU A 161 12.91 16.65 -2.53
N SER A 162 11.94 15.72 -2.50
CA SER A 162 10.92 15.61 -1.45
C SER A 162 11.33 14.64 -0.33
N MET A 163 12.34 13.80 -0.54
CA MET A 163 12.75 12.79 0.42
C MET A 163 13.37 13.42 1.68
N GLY A 164 12.86 13.05 2.84
CA GLY A 164 13.26 13.63 4.12
C GLY A 164 12.56 14.96 4.46
N ARG A 165 11.53 15.34 3.68
CA ARG A 165 10.69 16.52 3.90
C ARG A 165 9.22 16.12 3.98
N PHE A 166 8.40 17.00 4.56
CA PHE A 166 6.96 16.80 4.54
C PHE A 166 6.21 18.12 4.44
N SER A 167 5.16 18.13 3.63
CA SER A 167 4.23 19.24 3.43
C SER A 167 2.90 18.67 2.94
N ASN A 168 1.83 19.49 2.95
CA ASN A 168 0.55 19.06 2.36
C ASN A 168 0.66 18.71 0.87
N LYS A 169 1.57 19.35 0.14
CA LYS A 169 1.86 19.00 -1.27
C LYS A 169 2.51 17.61 -1.36
N ILE A 170 3.53 17.32 -0.55
CA ILE A 170 4.17 16.00 -0.52
C ILE A 170 3.17 14.92 -0.10
N ARG A 171 2.34 15.21 0.90
CA ARG A 171 1.24 14.32 1.34
C ARG A 171 0.31 13.96 0.18
N ALA A 172 -0.11 14.96 -0.61
CA ALA A 172 -0.99 14.73 -1.74
C ALA A 172 -0.33 13.85 -2.81
N VAL A 173 0.94 14.10 -3.14
CA VAL A 173 1.70 13.28 -4.10
C VAL A 173 1.90 11.85 -3.58
N CYS A 174 2.19 11.66 -2.29
CA CYS A 174 2.31 10.32 -1.70
C CYS A 174 1.00 9.52 -1.81
N LEU A 175 -0.15 10.16 -1.63
CA LEU A 175 -1.46 9.49 -1.66
C LEU A 175 -2.05 9.32 -3.06
N TYR A 176 -1.77 10.26 -3.95
CA TYR A 176 -2.50 10.36 -5.22
C TYR A 176 -1.58 10.46 -6.44
N GLY A 177 -0.26 10.43 -6.30
CA GLY A 177 0.66 10.69 -7.41
C GLY A 177 0.65 12.14 -7.90
N GLU A 178 1.44 12.42 -8.94
CA GLU A 178 1.53 13.73 -9.58
C GLU A 178 0.46 13.91 -10.67
N THR A 179 0.02 15.14 -10.88
CA THR A 179 -0.97 15.50 -11.91
C THR A 179 -0.44 16.62 -12.77
N THR A 180 -0.83 16.66 -14.05
CA THR A 180 -0.46 17.73 -14.99
C THR A 180 -1.20 19.05 -14.68
N GLY A 181 -2.29 18.97 -13.90
CA GLY A 181 -3.21 20.08 -13.63
C GLY A 181 -4.35 20.17 -14.64
N VAL A 182 -4.30 19.37 -15.71
CA VAL A 182 -5.40 19.18 -16.66
C VAL A 182 -6.38 18.15 -16.10
N PHE A 183 -7.67 18.35 -16.36
CA PHE A 183 -8.72 17.39 -16.03
C PHE A 183 -9.27 16.79 -17.31
N GLU A 184 -9.45 15.47 -17.32
CA GLU A 184 -10.16 14.77 -18.39
C GLU A 184 -11.64 15.20 -18.43
N GLU A 185 -12.33 14.91 -19.55
CA GLU A 185 -13.79 15.09 -19.66
C GLU A 185 -14.58 14.34 -18.57
N SER A 186 -13.99 13.27 -18.03
CA SER A 186 -14.50 12.48 -16.92
C SER A 186 -14.44 13.21 -15.56
N GLY A 187 -13.74 14.35 -15.49
CA GLY A 187 -13.47 15.11 -14.27
C GLY A 187 -12.30 14.56 -13.44
N LYS A 188 -11.59 13.54 -13.92
CA LYS A 188 -10.38 13.01 -13.28
C LYS A 188 -9.16 13.85 -13.67
N PRO A 189 -8.22 14.12 -12.74
CA PRO A 189 -7.00 14.82 -13.10
C PRO A 189 -6.11 13.90 -13.94
N GLU A 190 -5.58 14.42 -15.03
CA GLU A 190 -4.58 13.75 -15.84
C GLU A 190 -3.30 13.55 -15.02
N ARG A 191 -2.77 12.32 -15.04
CA ARG A 191 -1.60 11.91 -14.25
C ARG A 191 -0.32 12.21 -15.00
N LEU A 192 0.68 12.69 -14.27
CA LEU A 192 2.03 12.86 -14.80
C LEU A 192 2.81 11.55 -14.60
N ASP A 193 3.43 11.05 -15.66
CA ASP A 193 4.43 9.97 -15.58
C ASP A 193 5.75 10.50 -15.00
N TRP A 194 5.75 10.74 -13.69
CA TRP A 194 6.92 11.22 -12.96
C TRP A 194 8.08 10.21 -12.96
N ALA A 195 7.78 8.92 -13.17
CA ALA A 195 8.76 7.83 -13.20
C ALA A 195 9.65 7.92 -14.44
N ALA A 196 9.10 8.26 -15.61
CA ALA A 196 9.86 8.49 -16.84
C ALA A 196 10.91 9.62 -16.69
N GLU A 197 10.59 10.64 -15.90
CA GLU A 197 11.47 11.79 -15.63
C GLU A 197 12.37 11.61 -14.41
N TYR A 198 12.18 10.55 -13.62
CA TYR A 198 12.93 10.36 -12.39
C TYR A 198 14.43 10.15 -12.68
N ARG A 199 15.27 10.94 -12.01
CA ARG A 199 16.75 10.84 -12.09
C ARG A 199 17.41 10.68 -10.72
N GLY A 200 16.62 10.44 -9.69
CA GLY A 200 17.13 10.32 -8.33
C GLY A 200 17.95 9.05 -8.11
N LYS A 201 18.84 9.11 -7.11
CA LYS A 201 19.67 7.96 -6.73
C LYS A 201 18.89 6.87 -5.96
N PRO A 202 17.96 7.21 -5.05
CA PRO A 202 17.19 6.20 -4.34
C PRO A 202 16.31 5.41 -5.29
N PHE A 203 16.24 4.10 -5.06
CA PHE A 203 15.30 3.22 -5.75
C PHE A 203 13.90 3.38 -5.13
N VAL A 204 12.89 3.74 -5.92
CA VAL A 204 11.53 4.01 -5.43
C VAL A 204 10.58 2.89 -5.84
N VAL A 205 9.93 2.26 -4.86
CA VAL A 205 8.92 1.22 -5.06
C VAL A 205 7.56 1.79 -4.68
N TYR A 206 6.59 1.68 -5.57
CA TYR A 206 5.27 2.29 -5.41
C TYR A 206 4.14 1.47 -6.07
N GLY A 207 2.90 1.93 -5.91
CA GLY A 207 1.68 1.32 -6.43
C GLY A 207 0.73 2.39 -6.97
N HIS A 208 -0.57 2.32 -6.59
CA HIS A 208 -1.63 3.29 -6.91
C HIS A 208 -2.13 3.31 -8.37
N THR A 209 -1.22 3.23 -9.34
CA THR A 209 -1.57 3.28 -10.76
C THR A 209 -1.46 1.89 -11.35
N LEU A 210 -2.57 1.39 -11.87
CA LEU A 210 -2.58 0.09 -12.52
C LEU A 210 -1.62 0.07 -13.71
N VAL A 211 -0.61 -0.80 -13.65
CA VAL A 211 0.32 -1.09 -14.75
C VAL A 211 0.11 -2.50 -15.30
N GLU A 212 0.31 -2.67 -16.61
CA GLU A 212 0.22 -3.98 -17.27
C GLU A 212 1.38 -4.89 -16.85
N GLU A 213 2.59 -4.33 -16.70
CA GLU A 213 3.79 -5.06 -16.33
C GLU A 213 4.60 -4.26 -15.30
N ALA A 214 5.01 -4.91 -14.21
CA ALA A 214 5.92 -4.32 -13.24
C ALA A 214 7.33 -4.19 -13.85
N LYS A 215 7.65 -2.99 -14.35
CA LYS A 215 8.94 -2.67 -14.97
C LYS A 215 9.72 -1.68 -14.14
N ILE A 216 11.02 -1.95 -13.99
CA ILE A 216 11.94 -0.95 -13.45
C ILE A 216 12.20 0.09 -14.55
N ILE A 217 11.75 1.31 -14.30
CA ILE A 217 11.97 2.48 -15.18
C ILE A 217 12.83 3.46 -14.40
N ASN A 218 14.01 3.78 -14.93
CA ASN A 218 15.05 4.52 -14.20
C ASN A 218 15.36 3.81 -12.85
N ASN A 219 15.26 4.53 -11.74
CA ASN A 219 15.36 3.98 -10.39
C ASN A 219 13.97 3.92 -9.71
N THR A 220 12.93 3.58 -10.46
CA THR A 220 11.57 3.47 -9.93
C THR A 220 10.88 2.20 -10.42
N VAL A 221 9.91 1.69 -9.67
CA VAL A 221 9.06 0.57 -10.09
C VAL A 221 7.67 0.69 -9.48
N ASP A 222 6.66 0.63 -10.35
CA ASP A 222 5.26 0.43 -9.98
C ASP A 222 4.97 -1.06 -9.89
N ILE A 223 4.39 -1.50 -8.77
CA ILE A 223 4.01 -2.90 -8.53
C ILE A 223 2.51 -3.08 -8.32
N ASP A 224 1.68 -2.07 -8.63
CA ASP A 224 0.23 -2.24 -8.72
C ASP A 224 -0.18 -2.79 -10.09
N GLN A 225 -0.34 -4.12 -10.16
CA GLN A 225 -0.83 -4.80 -11.35
C GLN A 225 -2.32 -5.16 -11.25
N GLY A 226 -3.07 -4.48 -10.37
CA GLY A 226 -4.52 -4.60 -10.31
C GLY A 226 -5.00 -6.00 -9.94
N CYS A 227 -4.45 -6.62 -8.89
CA CYS A 227 -4.83 -7.97 -8.42
C CYS A 227 -6.35 -8.16 -8.39
N VAL A 228 -7.09 -7.22 -7.80
CA VAL A 228 -8.55 -7.29 -7.64
C VAL A 228 -9.33 -7.33 -8.97
N TYR A 229 -8.72 -6.88 -10.05
CA TYR A 229 -9.29 -6.84 -11.40
C TYR A 229 -8.94 -8.08 -12.24
N GLY A 230 -8.27 -9.06 -11.65
CA GLY A 230 -7.80 -10.24 -12.35
C GLY A 230 -6.37 -10.14 -12.91
N GLY A 231 -5.61 -9.11 -12.51
CA GLY A 231 -4.19 -8.97 -12.83
C GLY A 231 -3.31 -9.77 -11.86
N TYR A 232 -2.27 -9.16 -11.28
CA TYR A 232 -1.38 -9.84 -10.32
C TYR A 232 -1.28 -9.08 -8.99
N LEU A 233 -1.16 -9.84 -7.89
CA LEU A 233 -0.58 -9.32 -6.67
C LEU A 233 0.93 -9.50 -6.74
N THR A 234 1.66 -8.39 -6.74
CA THR A 234 3.10 -8.38 -7.01
C THR A 234 3.87 -7.97 -5.75
N ALA A 235 4.88 -8.77 -5.43
CA ALA A 235 5.91 -8.42 -4.47
C ALA A 235 7.24 -8.15 -5.18
N LEU A 236 7.97 -7.13 -4.71
CA LEU A 236 9.37 -6.90 -5.05
C LEU A 236 10.27 -7.32 -3.88
N ARG A 237 11.19 -8.24 -4.14
CA ARG A 237 12.24 -8.62 -3.20
C ARG A 237 13.38 -7.61 -3.28
N TYR A 238 13.75 -7.00 -2.15
CA TYR A 238 14.91 -6.12 -2.04
C TYR A 238 15.95 -6.74 -1.11
N PRO A 239 17.27 -6.70 -1.45
CA PRO A 239 17.91 -5.94 -2.52
C PRO A 239 17.94 -6.63 -3.90
N GLU A 240 17.36 -7.82 -4.02
CA GLU A 240 17.45 -8.66 -5.23
C GLU A 240 16.83 -8.00 -6.47
N ARG A 241 15.82 -7.14 -6.26
CA ARG A 241 14.95 -6.52 -7.28
C ARG A 241 14.25 -7.55 -8.16
N GLU A 242 13.86 -8.66 -7.54
CA GLU A 242 13.13 -9.75 -8.18
C GLU A 242 11.63 -9.65 -7.88
N PHE A 243 10.80 -9.99 -8.86
CA PHE A 243 9.35 -10.02 -8.68
C PHE A 243 8.88 -11.42 -8.28
N VAL A 244 7.94 -11.47 -7.33
CA VAL A 244 7.16 -12.67 -7.01
C VAL A 244 5.69 -12.29 -7.18
N GLN A 245 4.95 -13.06 -7.96
CA GLN A 245 3.59 -12.71 -8.37
C GLN A 245 2.64 -13.86 -8.11
N VAL A 246 1.43 -13.51 -7.68
CA VAL A 246 0.28 -14.41 -7.62
C VAL A 246 -0.81 -13.84 -8.50
N ARG A 247 -1.46 -14.70 -9.30
CA ARG A 247 -2.54 -14.26 -10.19
C ARG A 247 -3.77 -13.90 -9.36
N GLY A 248 -4.26 -12.68 -9.55
CA GLY A 248 -5.52 -12.20 -9.02
C GLY A 248 -6.70 -12.91 -9.65
N LYS A 249 -7.71 -13.27 -8.85
CA LYS A 249 -9.05 -13.52 -9.40
C LYS A 249 -9.73 -12.20 -9.72
N LYS A 250 -10.66 -12.24 -10.68
CA LYS A 250 -11.46 -11.07 -11.04
C LYS A 250 -12.62 -10.90 -10.06
N TYR A 251 -12.48 -9.98 -9.11
CA TYR A 251 -13.53 -9.63 -8.15
C TYR A 251 -14.29 -8.36 -8.53
N MET A 252 -13.69 -7.50 -9.37
CA MET A 252 -14.27 -6.23 -9.81
C MET A 252 -13.90 -5.95 -11.27
N GLU A 253 -14.75 -5.22 -11.98
CA GLU A 253 -14.44 -4.69 -13.31
C GLU A 253 -13.54 -3.45 -13.19
N TYR A 254 -12.49 -3.40 -14.01
CA TYR A 254 -11.67 -2.20 -14.13
C TYR A 254 -12.29 -1.23 -15.14
N LEU A 255 -12.62 -0.03 -14.68
CA LEU A 255 -13.24 1.04 -15.48
C LEU A 255 -12.28 2.23 -15.70
N GLY A 256 -10.98 2.02 -15.53
CA GLY A 256 -9.94 3.03 -15.78
C GLY A 256 -9.38 2.93 -17.20
N GLY A 257 -8.55 3.89 -17.59
CA GLY A 257 -7.92 3.92 -18.92
C GLY A 257 -6.72 2.99 -19.08
N GLY A 258 -6.21 2.40 -17.99
CA GLY A 258 -5.14 1.42 -18.01
C GLY A 258 -5.58 0.03 -18.51
N LYS A 259 -4.61 -0.86 -18.72
CA LYS A 259 -4.86 -2.25 -19.14
C LYS A 259 -4.52 -3.21 -18.01
N VAL A 260 -5.51 -3.99 -17.57
CA VAL A 260 -5.31 -5.11 -16.64
C VAL A 260 -4.44 -6.17 -17.31
N PRO A 261 -3.39 -6.70 -16.64
CA PRO A 261 -2.59 -7.78 -17.18
C PRO A 261 -3.45 -8.97 -17.65
N GLU A 262 -3.12 -9.50 -18.83
CA GLU A 262 -3.75 -10.70 -19.40
C GLU A 262 -3.33 -11.98 -18.69
#